data_AF-A0A658NNK2-F1
#
_entry.id   AF-A0A658NNK2-F1
#
_cell.length_a   1.000
_cell.length_b   1.000
_cell.length_c   1.000
_cell.angle_alpha   90.00
_cell.angle_beta   90.00
_cell.angle_gamma   90.00
#
_symmetry.space_group_name_H-M   'P 1'
#
loop_
_entity.id
_entity.type
_entity.pdbx_description
1 polymer ?
#
loop_
_entity_poly.entity_id
_entity_poly.type
_entity_poly.pdbx_seq_one_letter_code
_entity_poly.pdbx_strand_id
1 'polypeptide(L)'
;EGRLPLPLDVGRAMVAYLKKGRPASTSRRFFLLTRVPFGPITSQTLQTAVRSAFLRAGLPPVGAHRLRHTVATRMLRNGASLPEIAHVLR
;
A
#
# COMPACT_ATOMS: atom_id res chain seq x y z
N GLU A 1 -14.75 13.18 -6.84
CA GLU A 1 -13.66 13.89 -6.15
C GLU A 1 -13.29 13.13 -4.88
N GLY A 2 -12.00 13.03 -4.55
CA GLY A 2 -11.49 12.15 -3.48
C GLY A 2 -9.97 12.05 -3.52
N ARG A 3 -9.29 13.19 -3.70
CA ARG A 3 -7.83 13.25 -3.77
C ARG A 3 -7.31 13.61 -2.39
N LEU A 4 -6.63 12.66 -1.75
CA LEU A 4 -5.81 12.94 -0.58
C LEU A 4 -4.43 13.43 -1.04
N PRO A 5 -3.78 14.32 -0.28
CA PRO A 5 -2.40 14.70 -0.56
C PRO A 5 -1.52 13.45 -0.50
N LEU A 6 -0.69 13.25 -1.52
CA LEU A 6 0.27 12.16 -1.53
C LEU A 6 1.41 12.50 -0.56
N PRO A 7 1.66 11.69 0.50
CA PRO A 7 2.78 11.94 1.39
C PRO A 7 4.11 11.93 0.64
N LEU A 8 5.04 12.81 1.03
CA LEU A 8 6.31 13.00 0.33
C LEU A 8 7.16 11.72 0.27
N ASP A 9 7.20 10.97 1.37
CA ASP A 9 7.89 9.68 1.48
C ASP A 9 7.28 8.63 0.54
N VAL A 10 5.95 8.58 0.42
CA VAL A 10 5.24 7.71 -0.53
C VAL A 10 5.57 8.12 -1.96
N GLY A 11 5.56 9.41 -2.28
CA GLY A 11 5.95 9.93 -3.59
C GLY A 11 7.39 9.55 -3.97
N ARG A 12 8.33 9.65 -3.02
CA ARG A 12 9.72 9.21 -3.22
C ARG A 12 9.82 7.70 -3.48
N ALA A 13 9.08 6.89 -2.73
CA ALA A 13 9.03 5.44 -2.93
C ALA A 13 8.45 5.07 -4.30
N MET A 14 7.41 5.78 -4.74
CA MET A 14 6.81 5.61 -6.08
C MET A 14 7.82 5.93 -7.19
N VAL A 15 8.56 7.04 -7.08
CA VAL A 15 9.60 7.39 -8.05
C VAL A 15 10.73 6.36 -8.06
N ALA A 16 11.18 5.90 -6.89
CA ALA A 16 12.21 4.87 -6.79
C ALA A 16 11.76 3.56 -7.44
N TYR A 17 10.50 3.16 -7.22
CA TYR A 17 9.91 2.01 -7.89
C TYR A 17 9.90 2.18 -9.41
N LEU A 18 9.39 3.31 -9.93
CA LEU A 18 9.35 3.55 -11.38
C LEU A 18 10.74 3.54 -12.03
N LYS A 19 11.75 4.10 -11.37
CA LYS A 19 13.12 4.22 -11.92
C LYS A 19 13.95 2.94 -11.78
N LYS A 20 13.78 2.17 -10.70
CA LYS A 20 14.70 1.08 -10.34
C LYS A 20 14.02 -0.26 -10.10
N GLY A 21 12.73 -0.28 -9.78
CA GLY A 21 12.02 -1.50 -9.38
C GLY A 21 11.02 -2.02 -10.41
N ARG A 22 10.47 -1.15 -11.28
CA ARG A 22 9.45 -1.52 -12.25
C ARG A 22 10.11 -2.14 -13.49
N PRO A 23 9.77 -3.39 -13.84
CA PRO A 23 10.27 -4.01 -15.07
C PRO A 23 9.74 -3.27 -16.31
N ALA A 24 10.49 -3.34 -17.40
CA ALA A 24 10.02 -2.88 -18.70
C ALA A 24 8.79 -3.68 -19.12
N SER A 25 7.70 -2.99 -19.45
CA SER A 25 6.41 -3.61 -19.76
C SER A 25 5.52 -2.63 -20.51
N THR A 26 4.71 -3.16 -21.43
CA THR A 26 3.65 -2.41 -22.15
C THR A 26 2.41 -2.18 -21.28
N SER A 27 2.31 -2.82 -20.12
CA SER A 27 1.20 -2.64 -19.19
C SER A 27 1.14 -1.20 -18.67
N ARG A 28 -0.07 -0.62 -18.65
CA ARG A 28 -0.33 0.69 -18.02
C ARG A 28 -0.51 0.63 -16.49
N ARG A 29 -0.51 -0.57 -15.89
CA ARG A 29 -0.64 -0.71 -14.43
C ARG A 29 0.62 -0.20 -13.76
N PHE A 30 0.44 0.52 -12.65
CA PHE A 30 1.55 1.08 -11.88
C PHE A 30 2.41 -0.06 -11.31
N PHE A 31 1.83 -0.87 -10.43
CA PHE A 31 2.51 -2.01 -9.80
C PHE A 31 2.41 -3.29 -10.63
N LEU A 32 3.58 -3.85 -10.92
CA LEU A 32 3.79 -5.11 -11.63
C LEU A 32 4.54 -6.11 -10.74
N LEU A 33 4.39 -7.39 -11.07
CA LEU A 33 5.20 -8.47 -10.50
C LEU A 33 6.68 -8.25 -10.81
N THR A 34 7.55 -8.62 -9.87
CA THR A 34 9.01 -8.50 -10.01
C THR A 34 9.64 -9.71 -10.70
N ARG A 35 8.86 -10.75 -10.98
CA ARG A 35 9.28 -11.97 -11.67
C ARG A 35 8.37 -12.19 -12.88
N VAL A 36 8.91 -12.88 -13.89
CA VAL A 36 8.13 -13.23 -15.08
C VAL A 36 6.95 -14.14 -14.72
N PRO A 37 5.81 -14.02 -15.42
CA PRO A 37 5.50 -12.98 -16.42
C PRO A 37 5.18 -11.65 -15.69
N PHE A 38 5.85 -10.54 -16.03
CA PHE A 38 5.79 -9.22 -15.36
C PHE A 38 4.42 -8.51 -15.45
N GLY A 39 3.35 -9.22 -15.12
CA GLY A 39 1.98 -8.75 -15.16
C GLY A 39 1.61 -7.90 -13.95
N PRO A 40 0.37 -7.39 -13.92
CA PRO A 40 -0.15 -6.64 -12.79
C PRO A 40 -0.13 -7.47 -11.50
N ILE A 41 0.14 -6.82 -10.36
CA ILE A 41 -0.04 -7.49 -9.07
C ILE A 41 -1.52 -7.78 -8.80
N THR A 42 -1.79 -8.85 -8.07
CA THR A 42 -3.14 -9.18 -7.57
C THR A 42 -3.27 -8.82 -6.09
N SER A 43 -4.50 -8.80 -5.57
CA SER A 43 -4.75 -8.65 -4.13
C SER A 43 -4.05 -9.72 -3.30
N GLN A 44 -3.93 -10.95 -3.82
CA GLN A 44 -3.20 -12.03 -3.16
C GLN A 44 -1.70 -11.74 -3.10
N THR A 45 -1.09 -11.27 -4.21
CA THR A 45 0.32 -10.86 -4.23
C THR A 45 0.58 -9.77 -3.20
N LEU A 46 -0.30 -8.77 -3.11
CA LEU A 46 -0.20 -7.70 -2.12
C LEU A 46 -0.28 -8.25 -0.69
N GLN A 47 -1.22 -9.15 -0.41
CA GLN A 47 -1.32 -9.77 0.92
C GLN A 47 -0.06 -10.53 1.30
N THR A 48 0.51 -11.31 0.38
CA THR A 48 1.79 -12.01 0.60
C THR A 48 2.92 -11.03 0.87
N ALA A 49 3.03 -9.95 0.09
CA ALA A 49 4.07 -8.92 0.28
C ALA A 49 3.96 -8.25 1.67
N VAL A 50 2.74 -7.92 2.11
CA VAL A 50 2.49 -7.38 3.46
C VAL A 50 2.84 -8.41 4.52
N ARG A 51 2.39 -9.65 4.40
CA ARG A 51 2.70 -10.73 5.35
C ARG A 51 4.21 -10.92 5.49
N SER A 52 4.94 -10.98 4.38
CA SER A 52 6.41 -11.07 4.40
C SER A 52 7.06 -9.86 5.06
N ALA A 53 6.52 -8.65 4.90
CA ALA A 53 7.03 -7.46 5.58
C ALA A 53 6.83 -7.53 7.10
N PHE A 54 5.67 -8.02 7.57
CA PHE A 54 5.43 -8.26 9.00
C PHE A 54 6.43 -9.27 9.57
N LEU A 55 6.64 -10.40 8.89
CA LEU A 55 7.60 -11.41 9.33
C LEU A 55 9.03 -10.84 9.41
N ARG A 56 9.48 -10.07 8.40
CA ARG A 56 10.79 -9.41 8.43
C ARG A 56 10.93 -8.38 9.55
N ALA A 57 9.82 -7.78 9.98
CA ALA A 57 9.79 -6.84 11.09
C ALA A 57 9.65 -7.52 12.47
N GLY A 58 9.63 -8.86 12.54
CA GLY A 58 9.43 -9.61 13.78
C GLY A 58 8.00 -9.51 14.34
N LEU A 59 7.02 -9.17 13.50
CA LEU A 59 5.62 -8.99 13.89
C LEU A 59 4.77 -10.23 13.51
N PRO A 60 3.69 -10.52 14.26
CA PRO A 60 2.74 -11.56 13.89
C PRO A 60 2.19 -11.34 12.47
N PRO A 61 2.13 -12.39 11.63
CA PRO A 61 1.70 -12.24 10.25
C PRO A 61 0.22 -11.87 10.20
N VAL A 62 -0.09 -10.72 9.59
CA VAL A 62 -1.47 -10.28 9.38
C VAL A 62 -1.70 -9.82 7.95
N GLY A 63 -2.97 -9.76 7.55
CA GLY A 63 -3.37 -9.28 6.23
C GLY A 63 -3.31 -7.75 6.09
N ALA A 64 -3.34 -7.29 4.85
CA ALA A 64 -3.27 -5.86 4.50
C ALA A 64 -4.39 -5.01 5.15
N HIS A 65 -5.55 -5.59 5.45
CA HIS A 65 -6.66 -4.89 6.13
C HIS A 65 -6.24 -4.35 7.51
N ARG A 66 -5.28 -4.97 8.19
CA ARG A 66 -4.78 -4.49 9.49
C ARG A 66 -4.10 -3.14 9.38
N LEU A 67 -3.42 -2.86 8.26
CA LEU A 67 -2.83 -1.54 8.01
C LEU A 67 -3.92 -0.46 7.98
N ARG A 68 -5.03 -0.72 7.27
CA ARG A 68 -6.19 0.20 7.21
C ARG A 68 -6.82 0.40 8.60
N HIS A 69 -7.01 -0.70 9.35
CA HIS A 69 -7.51 -0.61 10.72
C HIS A 69 -6.57 0.19 11.62
N THR A 70 -5.25 0.00 11.54
CA THR A 70 -4.29 0.76 12.33
C THR A 70 -4.37 2.26 12.02
N VAL A 71 -4.54 2.63 10.75
CA VAL A 71 -4.77 4.03 10.35
C VAL A 71 -6.07 4.57 10.97
N ALA A 72 -7.20 3.86 10.83
CA ALA A 72 -8.47 4.24 11.46
C ALA A 72 -8.32 4.46 12.97
N THR A 73 -7.73 3.49 13.68
CA THR A 73 -7.56 3.55 15.13
C THR A 73 -6.67 4.71 15.54
N ARG A 74 -5.60 5.00 14.78
CA ARG A 74 -4.73 6.15 15.06
C ARG A 74 -5.46 7.46 14.83
N MET A 75 -6.23 7.58 13.74
CA MET A 75 -7.05 8.77 13.48
C MET A 75 -8.08 9.00 14.58
N LEU A 76 -8.80 7.95 14.99
CA LEU A 76 -9.79 8.03 16.06
C LEU A 76 -9.15 8.44 17.40
N ARG A 77 -7.99 7.86 17.75
CA ARG A 77 -7.23 8.24 18.96
C ARG A 77 -6.73 9.69 18.92
N ASN A 78 -6.51 10.23 17.73
CA ASN A 78 -6.12 11.63 17.51
C ASN A 78 -7.33 12.56 17.37
N GLY A 79 -8.55 12.10 17.67
CA GLY A 79 -9.75 12.92 17.72
C GLY A 79 -10.50 13.09 16.40
N ALA A 80 -10.12 12.39 15.33
CA ALA A 80 -10.87 12.44 14.07
C ALA A 80 -12.25 11.81 14.22
N SER A 81 -13.25 12.40 13.57
CA SER A 81 -14.62 11.90 13.54
C SER A 81 -14.77 10.68 12.62
N LEU A 82 -15.80 9.86 12.85
CA LEU A 82 -16.09 8.70 11.99
C LEU A 82 -16.32 9.08 10.51
N PRO A 83 -17.02 10.19 10.17
CA PRO A 83 -17.14 10.64 8.78
C PRO A 83 -15.79 10.99 8.13
N GLU A 84 -14.88 11.65 8.85
CA GLU A 84 -13.54 11.97 8.33
C GLU A 84 -12.71 10.71 8.09
N ILE A 85 -12.76 9.76 9.03
CA ILE A 85 -12.09 8.46 8.88
C ILE A 85 -12.64 7.69 7.68
N ALA A 86 -13.97 7.65 7.52
CA ALA A 86 -14.62 7.02 6.37
C ALA A 86 -14.21 7.69 5.05
N HIS A 87 -14.11 9.03 5.02
CA HIS A 87 -13.66 9.76 3.84
C HIS A 87 -12.21 9.41 3.47
N VAL A 88 -11.33 9.22 4.44
CA VAL A 88 -9.92 8.87 4.20
C VAL A 88 -9.75 7.41 3.77
N LEU A 89 -10.56 6.48 4.28
CA LEU A 89 -10.38 5.04 4.05
C LEU A 89 -11.19 4.43 2.88
N ARG A 90 -12.03 5.24 2.23
CA ARG A 90 -12.86 4.86 1.07
C ARG A 90 -12.06 4.35 -0.13
#